data_AF-A0A8S9RIR5-F1
#
_entry.id   AF-A0A8S9RIR5-F1
#
_cell.length_a   1.000
_cell.length_b   1.000
_cell.length_c   1.000
_cell.angle_alpha   90.00
_cell.angle_beta   90.00
_cell.angle_gamma   90.00
#
_symmetry.space_group_name_H-M   'P 1'
#
loop_
_entity.id
_entity.type
_entity.pdbx_description
1 polymer ?
#
loop_
_entity_poly.entity_id
_entity_poly.type
_entity_poly.pdbx_seq_one_letter_code
_entity_poly.pdbx_strand_id
1 'polypeptide(L)' 'MAAKRVLCSCNDNSLHLYDLTSFTERGKILAKQEIRSIRIGPGGLFFSGDGSGQVKVWKLSTQPTAIQR' A
#
# COMPACT_ATOMS: atom_id res chain seq x y z
N MET A 1 9.43 -19.44 -1.68
CA MET A 1 9.01 -18.88 -0.38
C MET A 1 7.96 -17.82 -0.66
N ALA A 2 6.77 -17.87 -0.05
CA ALA A 2 5.73 -16.86 -0.31
C ALA A 2 6.12 -15.53 0.36
N ALA A 3 6.10 -14.43 -0.40
CA ALA A 3 6.36 -13.09 0.15
C ALA A 3 5.17 -12.65 1.00
N LYS A 4 5.39 -12.45 2.31
CA LYS A 4 4.34 -11.98 3.23
C LYS A 4 4.42 -10.46 3.32
N ARG A 5 3.32 -9.78 3.01
CA ARG A 5 3.26 -8.30 2.95
C ARG A 5 2.18 -7.77 3.88
N VAL A 6 2.40 -6.58 4.42
CA VAL A 6 1.42 -5.85 5.24
C VAL A 6 1.22 -4.45 4.69
N LEU A 7 -0.04 -4.02 4.61
CA LEU A 7 -0.43 -2.64 4.40
C LEU A 7 -0.81 -2.04 5.74
N CYS A 8 -0.25 -0.88 6.06
CA CYS A 8 -0.54 -0.15 7.30
C CYS A 8 -0.92 1.28 6.96
N SER A 9 -2.09 1.73 7.43
CA SER A 9 -2.46 3.15 7.41
C SER A 9 -2.00 3.82 8.70
N CYS A 10 -1.39 4.98 8.57
CA CYS A 10 -0.99 5.83 9.69
C CYS A 10 -1.86 7.10 9.72
N ASN A 11 -2.02 7.68 10.91
CA ASN A 11 -2.75 8.93 11.10
C ASN A 11 -2.00 10.16 10.52
N ASP A 12 -0.82 9.96 9.92
CA ASP A 12 -0.05 10.98 9.20
C ASP A 12 -0.42 11.08 7.71
N ASN A 13 -1.64 10.65 7.35
CA ASN A 13 -2.18 10.61 5.99
C ASN A 13 -1.42 9.68 5.02
N SER A 14 -0.72 8.68 5.57
CA SER A 14 0.06 7.75 4.75
C SER A 14 -0.39 6.29 4.86
N LEU A 15 -0.08 5.55 3.80
CA LEU A 15 -0.19 4.10 3.76
C LEU A 15 1.16 3.52 3.38
N HIS A 16 1.65 2.62 4.22
CA HIS A 16 2.93 1.96 4.07
C HIS A 16 2.74 0.51 3.64
N LEU A 17 3.63 0.03 2.77
CA LEU A 17 3.75 -1.37 2.38
C LEU A 17 5.05 -1.93 2.93
N TYR A 18 4.95 -2.96 3.78
CA TYR A 18 6.10 -3.66 4.34
C TYR A 18 6.22 -5.07 3.79
N ASP A 19 7.46 -5.50 3.55
CA ASP A 19 7.82 -6.90 3.38
C ASP A 19 8.17 -7.49 4.76
N LEU A 20 7.42 -8.49 5.21
CA LEU A 20 7.62 -9.09 6.53
C LEU A 20 8.75 -10.11 6.57
N THR A 21 9.25 -10.57 5.43
CA THR A 21 10.39 -11.48 5.39
C THR A 21 11.68 -10.70 5.59
N SER A 22 11.81 -9.54 4.93
CA SER A 22 12.98 -8.66 5.07
C SER A 22 12.83 -7.55 6.10
N PHE A 23 11.64 -7.35 6.67
CA PHE A 23 11.30 -6.22 7.55
C PHE A 23 11.64 -4.85 6.96
N THR A 24 11.50 -4.71 5.63
CA THR A 24 11.78 -3.45 4.93
C THR A 24 10.52 -2.83 4.37
N GLU A 25 10.48 -1.50 4.37
CA GLU A 25 9.45 -0.74 3.65
C GLU A 25 9.69 -0.88 2.14
N ARG A 26 8.63 -1.20 1.41
CA ARG A 26 8.63 -1.40 -0.05
C ARG A 26 7.95 -0.26 -0.80
N GLY A 27 7.15 0.55 -0.11
CA GLY A 27 6.50 1.69 -0.72
C GLY A 27 5.64 2.47 0.27
N LYS A 28 5.39 3.73 -0.10
CA LYS A 28 4.56 4.67 0.64
C LYS A 28 3.58 5.35 -0.31
N ILE A 29 2.34 5.48 0.12
CA ILE A 29 1.28 6.23 -0.55
C ILE A 29 0.88 7.39 0.35
N LEU A 30 0.65 8.56 -0.23
CA LEU A 30 0.12 9.73 0.45
C LEU A 30 -1.33 10.00 0.02
N ALA A 31 -2.16 10.29 1.01
CA ALA A 31 -3.56 10.69 0.83
C ALA A 31 -3.77 12.15 1.24
N LYS A 32 -4.98 12.67 0.97
CA LYS A 32 -5.33 14.05 1.32
C LYS A 32 -5.67 14.19 2.81
N GLN A 33 -6.26 13.14 3.38
CA GLN A 33 -6.59 13.00 4.79
C GLN A 33 -6.26 11.59 5.27
N GLU A 34 -6.56 11.27 6.54
CA GLU A 34 -6.23 9.99 7.12
C GLU A 34 -6.91 8.86 6.36
N ILE A 35 -6.13 7.83 6.03
CA ILE A 35 -6.65 6.61 5.40
C ILE A 35 -7.31 5.79 6.50
N ARG A 36 -8.64 5.64 6.43
CA ARG A 36 -9.44 4.94 7.46
C ARG A 36 -9.88 3.55 7.03
N SER A 37 -9.70 3.19 5.77
CA SER A 37 -10.10 1.89 5.25
C SER A 37 -9.14 1.42 4.17
N ILE A 38 -8.76 0.15 4.28
CA ILE A 38 -7.97 -0.57 3.28
C ILE A 38 -8.70 -1.89 3.00
N ARG A 39 -8.90 -2.20 1.70
CA ARG A 39 -9.52 -3.47 1.29
C ARG A 39 -8.74 -4.10 0.16
N ILE A 40 -8.40 -5.38 0.33
CA ILE A 40 -7.83 -6.20 -0.74
C ILE A 40 -8.95 -6.62 -1.69
N GLY A 41 -8.70 -6.45 -2.99
CA GLY A 41 -9.62 -6.83 -4.06
C GLY A 41 -9.06 -7.98 -4.91
N PRO A 42 -9.84 -8.42 -5.92
CA PRO A 42 -9.39 -9.43 -6.87
C PRO A 42 -8.24 -8.90 -7.75
N GLY A 43 -7.49 -9.81 -8.37
CA GLY A 43 -6.50 -9.47 -9.41
C GLY A 43 -5.28 -8.69 -8.91
N GLY A 44 -4.95 -8.79 -7.62
CA GLY A 44 -3.82 -8.06 -7.01
C GLY A 44 -4.09 -6.57 -6.81
N LEU A 45 -5.37 -6.17 -6.85
CA LEU A 45 -5.80 -4.82 -6.55
C LEU A 45 -6.01 -4.61 -5.04
N PHE A 46 -5.87 -3.37 -4.61
CA PHE A 46 -6.38 -2.94 -3.33
C PHE A 46 -6.96 -1.52 -3.40
N PHE A 47 -7.80 -1.22 -2.44
CA PHE A 47 -8.53 0.04 -2.34
C PHE A 47 -8.14 0.73 -1.04
N SER A 48 -8.01 2.06 -1.10
CA SER A 48 -7.81 2.91 0.07
C SER A 48 -8.86 4.03 0.08
N GLY A 49 -9.54 4.21 1.20
CA GLY A 49 -10.47 5.32 1.42
C GLY A 49 -9.94 6.28 2.48
N ASP A 50 -9.94 7.59 2.17
CA ASP A 50 -9.50 8.63 3.11
C ASP A 50 -10.65 9.48 3.66
N GLY A 51 -10.36 10.27 4.70
CA GLY A 51 -11.33 11.16 5.36
C GLY A 51 -11.94 12.23 4.44
N SER A 52 -11.32 12.51 3.28
CA SER A 52 -11.85 13.48 2.32
C SER A 52 -12.96 12.91 1.43
N GLY A 53 -13.34 11.64 1.63
CA GLY A 53 -14.32 10.92 0.82
C GLY A 53 -13.74 10.35 -0.47
N GLN A 54 -12.43 10.42 -0.68
CA GLN A 54 -11.80 9.87 -1.87
C GLN A 54 -11.50 8.39 -1.70
N VAL A 55 -11.78 7.63 -2.76
CA VAL A 55 -11.38 6.23 -2.90
C VAL A 55 -10.37 6.13 -4.03
N LYS A 56 -9.23 5.51 -3.75
CA LYS A 56 -8.19 5.23 -4.73
C LYS A 56 -8.04 3.72 -4.93
N VAL A 57 -7.78 3.34 -6.17
CA VAL A 57 -7.54 1.96 -6.59
C VAL A 57 -6.07 1.81 -6.93
N TRP A 58 -5.46 0.74 -6.45
CA TRP A 58 -4.03 0.47 -6.60
C TRP A 58 -3.80 -0.95 -7.07
N LYS A 59 -2.70 -1.16 -7.80
CA LYS A 59 -2.22 -2.49 -8.18
C LYS A 59 -0.88 -2.77 -7.52
N LEU A 60 -0.79 -3.85 -6.75
CA LEU A 60 0.47 -4.28 -6.16
C LEU A 60 1.37 -4.86 -7.27
N SER A 61 2.44 -4.15 -7.62
CA SER A 61 3.47 -4.73 -8.50
C SER A 61 4.17 -5.88 -7.77
N THR A 62 4.29 -7.02 -8.44
CA THR A 62 5.08 -8.16 -7.95
C THR A 62 6.54 -8.05 -8.38
N GLN A 63 6.88 -7.13 -9.28
CA GLN A 63 8.22 -6.98 -9.79
C GLN A 63 9.06 -6.12 -8.84
N PRO A 64 10.23 -6.58 -8.40
CA PRO A 64 11.22 -5.71 -7.79
C PRO A 64 11.47 -4.56 -8.77
N THR A 65 11.32 -3.33 -8.32
CA THR A 65 11.66 -2.17 -9.15
C THR A 65 13.12 -2.31 -9.52
N ALA A 66 13.40 -2.73 -10.75
CA ALA A 66 14.73 -2.60 -11.31
C ALA A 66 14.97 -1.10 -11.41
N ILE A 67 15.90 -0.58 -10.62
CA ILE A 67 16.37 0.79 -10.76
C ILE A 67 16.98 0.88 -12.16
N GLN A 68 16.22 1.40 -13.12
CA GLN A 68 16.75 1.80 -14.42
C GLN A 68 17.62 3.03 -14.15
N ARG A 69 18.90 2.92 -14.51
CA ARG A 69 19.91 3.97 -14.39
C ARG A 69 19.71 5.04 -15.45
#